data_AF-A0A3A0AC44-F1
#
_entry.id   AF-A0A3A0AC44-F1
#
_cell.length_a   1.000
_cell.length_b   1.000
_cell.length_c   1.000
_cell.angle_alpha   90.00
_cell.angle_beta   90.00
_cell.angle_gamma   90.00
#
_symmetry.space_group_name_H-M   'P 1'
#
loop_
_entity.id
_entity.type
_entity.pdbx_description
1 polymer ?
#
loop_
_entity_poly.entity_id
_entity_poly.type
_entity_poly.pdbx_seq_one_letter_code
_entity_poly.pdbx_strand_id
1 'polypeptide(L)'
;MSDSSSPQRPKLSRKRTWLTALVLLVVVVVGVEVGARFLFAPWSIGWFGGETLTGEWVGPLQARLGAEYALYLELEYRRPVGDSSSSSGPRNNLEGRATLCTPLGERYDYEVSGRANRSGKVEVLWLEYGDPSLSALNLRLTGKWDAPNLAMQTAWPDNPFLPDGSFIFPRTVSSADPDDSFLPWNMTAGSTADLDALCARIAQ
;
A
#
# COMPACT_ATOMS: atom_id res chain seq x y z
N MET A 1 -24.13 -47.68 58.32
CA MET A 1 -22.87 -47.79 57.55
C MET A 1 -23.02 -46.86 56.37
N SER A 2 -22.36 -45.70 56.42
CA SER A 2 -22.41 -44.69 55.36
C SER A 2 -20.99 -44.53 54.85
N ASP A 3 -20.73 -45.11 53.68
CA ASP A 3 -19.45 -44.98 52.99
C ASP A 3 -19.32 -43.57 52.40
N SER A 4 -18.55 -42.73 53.09
CA SER A 4 -18.08 -41.44 52.57
C SER A 4 -17.08 -41.67 51.43
N SER A 5 -17.60 -41.88 50.22
CA SER A 5 -16.80 -41.82 48.99
C SER A 5 -16.32 -40.38 48.77
N SER A 6 -15.10 -40.08 49.20
CA SER A 6 -14.48 -38.79 48.92
C SER A 6 -14.15 -38.68 47.42
N PRO A 7 -14.59 -37.62 46.73
CA PRO A 7 -14.33 -37.45 45.31
C PRO A 7 -12.85 -37.17 45.07
N GLN A 8 -12.15 -38.09 44.40
CA GLN A 8 -10.79 -37.87 43.92
C GLN A 8 -10.80 -36.74 42.88
N ARG A 9 -10.20 -35.59 43.23
CA ARG A 9 -10.03 -34.48 42.28
C ARG A 9 -9.07 -34.93 41.17
N PRO A 10 -9.46 -34.85 39.90
CA PRO A 10 -8.59 -35.22 38.79
C PRO A 10 -7.36 -34.30 38.78
N LYS A 11 -6.17 -34.88 38.97
CA LYS A 11 -4.90 -34.17 38.81
C LYS A 11 -4.72 -33.86 37.33
N LEU A 12 -5.06 -32.63 36.93
CA LEU A 12 -4.69 -32.12 35.62
C LEU A 12 -3.18 -32.29 35.45
N SER A 13 -2.78 -33.11 34.48
CA SER A 13 -1.38 -33.30 34.12
C SER A 13 -0.75 -31.93 33.84
N ARG A 14 0.39 -31.63 34.46
CA ARG A 14 1.17 -30.39 34.28
C ARG A 14 1.34 -30.01 32.80
N LYS A 15 1.38 -31.00 31.91
CA LYS A 15 1.41 -30.84 30.45
C LYS A 15 0.14 -30.16 29.89
N ARG A 16 -1.06 -30.55 30.35
CA ARG A 16 -2.33 -29.92 29.94
C ARG A 16 -2.42 -28.47 30.39
N THR A 17 -1.99 -28.17 31.62
CA THR A 17 -1.98 -26.79 32.13
C THR A 17 -1.03 -25.91 31.30
N TRP A 18 0.17 -26.41 30.96
CA TRP A 18 1.12 -25.66 30.15
C TRP A 18 0.63 -25.44 28.71
N LEU A 19 0.05 -26.47 28.07
CA LEU A 19 -0.56 -26.33 26.75
C LEU A 19 -1.70 -25.31 26.75
N THR A 20 -2.55 -25.33 27.77
CA THR A 20 -3.66 -24.36 27.89
C THR A 20 -3.13 -22.93 28.03
N ALA A 21 -2.11 -22.73 28.87
CA ALA A 21 -1.48 -21.41 29.03
C ALA A 21 -0.84 -20.92 27.73
N LEU A 22 -0.18 -21.80 26.98
CA LEU A 22 0.43 -21.47 25.70
C LEU A 22 -0.62 -21.10 24.64
N VAL A 23 -1.73 -21.84 24.57
CA VAL A 23 -2.84 -21.52 23.66
C VAL A 23 -3.45 -20.16 24.01
N LEU A 24 -3.71 -19.90 25.30
CA LEU A 24 -4.23 -18.60 25.74
C LEU A 24 -3.28 -17.45 25.41
N LEU A 25 -1.97 -17.64 25.59
CA LEU A 25 -0.97 -16.64 25.23
C LEU A 25 -1.01 -16.32 23.74
N VAL A 26 -1.08 -17.35 22.87
CA VAL A 26 -1.18 -17.16 21.42
C VAL A 26 -2.45 -16.39 21.06
N VAL A 27 -3.59 -16.74 21.63
CA VAL A 27 -4.87 -16.04 21.40
C VAL A 27 -4.78 -14.57 21.81
N VAL A 28 -4.17 -14.27 22.96
CA VAL A 28 -3.98 -12.89 23.42
C VAL A 28 -3.07 -12.11 22.47
N VAL A 29 -1.94 -12.67 22.07
CA VAL A 29 -0.99 -12.01 21.16
C VAL A 29 -1.69 -11.71 19.83
N VAL A 30 -2.28 -12.73 19.18
CA VAL A 30 -3.00 -12.57 17.91
C VAL A 30 -4.17 -11.60 18.04
N GLY A 31 -4.94 -11.69 19.13
CA GLY A 31 -6.08 -10.81 19.39
C GLY A 31 -5.67 -9.34 19.54
N VAL A 32 -4.55 -9.07 20.22
CA VAL A 32 -4.00 -7.71 20.34
C VAL A 32 -3.56 -7.18 18.97
N GLU A 33 -2.91 -8.02 18.16
CA GLU A 33 -2.46 -7.61 16.82
C GLU A 33 -3.61 -7.26 15.87
N VAL A 34 -4.63 -8.13 15.81
CA VAL A 34 -5.83 -7.92 14.99
C VAL A 34 -6.64 -6.74 15.54
N GLY A 35 -6.78 -6.64 16.86
CA GLY A 35 -7.46 -5.52 17.51
C GLY A 35 -6.80 -4.17 17.23
N ALA A 36 -5.46 -4.12 17.24
CA ALA A 36 -4.73 -2.91 16.89
C ALA A 36 -4.96 -2.52 15.42
N ARG A 37 -4.89 -3.47 14.48
CA ARG A 37 -5.17 -3.19 13.06
C ARG A 37 -6.62 -2.69 12.87
N PHE A 38 -7.59 -3.29 13.56
CA PHE A 38 -8.99 -2.86 13.49
C PHE A 38 -9.18 -1.40 13.97
N LEU A 39 -8.46 -1.00 15.02
CA LEU A 39 -8.55 0.36 15.57
C LEU A 39 -7.82 1.40 14.70
N PHE A 40 -6.66 1.08 14.13
CA PHE A 40 -5.79 2.06 13.49
C PHE A 40 -5.77 2.00 11.96
N ALA A 41 -6.00 0.82 11.37
CA ALA A 41 -5.95 0.58 9.92
C ALA A 41 -7.06 -0.42 9.49
N PRO A 42 -8.35 -0.08 9.69
CA PRO A 42 -9.45 -1.00 9.36
C PRO A 42 -9.47 -1.37 7.87
N TRP A 43 -8.98 -0.48 7.00
CA TRP A 43 -8.81 -0.68 5.56
C TRP A 43 -7.82 -1.78 5.18
N SER A 44 -7.00 -2.28 6.12
CA SER A 44 -6.02 -3.36 5.88
C SER A 44 -6.60 -4.76 6.10
N ILE A 45 -7.85 -4.87 6.56
CA ILE A 45 -8.45 -6.14 6.91
C ILE A 45 -9.67 -6.40 6.01
N GLY A 46 -9.53 -7.37 5.10
CA GLY A 46 -10.57 -7.79 4.19
C GLY A 46 -11.60 -8.67 4.88
N TRP A 47 -12.47 -8.08 5.70
CA TRP A 47 -13.50 -8.83 6.42
C TRP A 47 -14.41 -9.57 5.45
N PHE A 48 -14.55 -10.88 5.64
CA PHE A 48 -15.40 -11.75 4.81
C PHE A 48 -15.09 -11.68 3.30
N GLY A 49 -13.81 -11.47 2.94
CA GLY A 49 -13.39 -11.32 1.54
C GLY A 49 -13.71 -9.95 0.95
N GLY A 50 -14.06 -8.97 1.79
CA GLY A 50 -14.20 -7.58 1.38
C GLY A 50 -12.89 -7.00 0.89
N GLU A 51 -13.00 -6.04 -0.02
CA GLU A 51 -11.86 -5.34 -0.58
C GLU A 51 -11.14 -4.50 0.49
N THR A 52 -9.85 -4.25 0.26
CA THR A 52 -8.96 -3.51 1.16
C THR A 52 -8.17 -2.49 0.39
N LEU A 53 -7.65 -1.46 1.06
CA LEU A 53 -6.65 -0.56 0.47
C LEU A 53 -5.36 -1.33 0.11
N THR A 54 -5.02 -2.37 0.86
CA THR A 54 -3.92 -3.29 0.53
C THR A 54 -4.30 -4.22 -0.61
N GLY A 55 -3.31 -4.71 -1.35
CA GLY A 55 -3.48 -5.57 -2.52
C GLY A 55 -2.95 -4.93 -3.79
N GLU A 56 -3.37 -5.48 -4.92
CA GLU A 56 -2.93 -5.08 -6.25
C GLU A 56 -3.96 -4.15 -6.91
N TRP A 57 -3.50 -3.03 -7.43
CA TRP A 57 -4.30 -1.99 -8.05
C TRP A 57 -3.76 -1.64 -9.42
N VAL A 58 -4.64 -1.50 -10.41
CA VAL A 58 -4.30 -1.08 -11.76
C VAL A 58 -5.20 0.07 -12.20
N GLY A 59 -4.63 1.04 -12.89
CA GLY A 59 -5.42 2.08 -13.52
C GLY A 59 -4.64 2.89 -14.57
N PRO A 60 -5.34 3.53 -15.52
CA PRO A 60 -4.73 4.48 -16.42
C PRO A 60 -4.43 5.79 -15.68
N LEU A 61 -3.34 6.41 -16.08
CA LEU A 61 -2.89 7.71 -15.61
C LEU A 61 -2.79 8.65 -16.81
N GLN A 62 -3.39 9.83 -16.73
CA GLN A 62 -3.45 10.79 -17.84
C GLN A 62 -2.62 12.02 -17.51
N ALA A 63 -1.59 12.31 -18.30
CA ALA A 63 -0.94 13.61 -18.25
C ALA A 63 -1.84 14.67 -18.87
N ARG A 64 -1.81 15.88 -18.32
CA ARG A 64 -2.62 17.03 -18.78
C ARG A 64 -2.38 17.39 -20.24
N LEU A 65 -1.19 17.09 -20.77
CA LEU A 65 -0.80 17.32 -22.16
C LEU A 65 -1.09 16.14 -23.09
N GLY A 66 -1.78 15.09 -22.63
CA GLY A 66 -2.38 14.07 -23.50
C GLY A 66 -1.73 12.69 -23.46
N ALA A 67 -0.52 12.53 -22.91
CA ALA A 67 0.08 11.20 -22.75
C ALA A 67 -0.72 10.33 -21.76
N GLU A 68 -1.00 9.08 -22.14
CA GLU A 68 -1.58 8.06 -21.27
C GLU A 68 -0.50 7.12 -20.74
N TYR A 69 -0.61 6.73 -19.47
CA TYR A 69 0.30 5.79 -18.82
C TYR A 69 -0.51 4.70 -18.14
N ALA A 70 0.09 3.55 -17.91
CA ALA A 70 -0.48 2.52 -17.04
C ALA A 70 0.26 2.54 -15.70
N LEU A 71 -0.47 2.52 -14.59
CA LEU A 71 0.11 2.38 -13.27
C LEU A 71 -0.42 1.10 -12.60
N TYR A 72 0.51 0.31 -12.07
CA TYR A 72 0.26 -0.79 -11.15
C TYR A 72 0.82 -0.44 -9.78
N LEU A 73 0.06 -0.73 -8.72
CA LEU A 73 0.48 -0.62 -7.33
C LEU A 73 0.22 -1.94 -6.61
N GLU A 74 1.21 -2.46 -5.91
CA GLU A 74 1.08 -3.54 -4.93
C GLU A 74 1.29 -2.90 -3.55
N LEU A 75 0.25 -2.89 -2.72
CA LEU A 75 0.26 -2.22 -1.42
C LEU A 75 0.11 -3.22 -0.28
N GLU A 76 1.02 -3.15 0.68
CA GLU A 76 1.01 -3.94 1.90
C GLU A 76 0.91 -3.06 3.15
N TYR A 77 0.28 -3.59 4.19
CA TYR A 77 0.24 -2.93 5.49
C TYR A 77 1.52 -3.17 6.26
N ARG A 78 2.31 -2.11 6.44
CA ARG A 78 3.46 -2.10 7.33
C ARG A 78 3.03 -1.70 8.73
N ARG A 79 3.28 -2.55 9.73
CA ARG A 79 3.08 -2.12 11.14
C ARG A 79 4.09 -1.01 11.45
N PRO A 80 3.65 0.16 11.97
CA PRO A 80 4.57 1.17 12.46
C PRO A 80 5.43 0.57 13.58
N VAL A 81 6.71 0.33 13.32
CA VAL A 81 7.63 -0.15 14.35
C VAL A 81 7.90 1.04 15.27
N GLY A 82 7.63 0.85 16.56
CA GLY A 82 7.91 1.85 17.59
C GLY A 82 9.39 1.90 17.89
N ASP A 83 10.21 2.36 16.95
CA ASP A 83 11.57 2.74 17.30
C ASP A 83 11.50 3.96 18.22
N SER A 84 12.13 3.80 19.37
CA SER A 84 12.25 4.79 20.45
C SER A 84 13.22 5.93 20.10
N SER A 85 13.74 5.98 18.87
CA SER A 85 14.50 7.10 18.39
C SER A 85 13.56 8.24 18.00
N SER A 86 13.88 9.41 18.52
CA SER A 86 13.22 10.73 18.48
C SER A 86 12.86 11.32 17.11
N SER A 87 12.66 10.51 16.08
CA SER A 87 12.12 10.94 14.80
C SER A 87 10.65 11.31 14.98
N SER A 88 10.39 12.60 15.16
CA SER A 88 9.05 13.22 15.22
C SER A 88 8.34 13.22 13.86
N GLY A 89 8.80 12.39 12.92
CA GLY A 89 8.22 12.23 11.60
C GLY A 89 6.95 11.37 11.64
N PRO A 90 5.96 11.64 10.77
CA PRO A 90 4.83 10.75 10.63
C PRO A 90 5.29 9.35 10.21
N ARG A 91 4.81 8.31 10.90
CA ARG A 91 5.22 6.92 10.64
C ARG A 91 4.51 6.37 9.40
N ASN A 92 5.26 5.77 8.48
CA ASN A 92 4.72 5.05 7.33
C ASN A 92 3.99 3.78 7.79
N ASN A 93 2.84 3.50 7.17
CA ASN A 93 2.05 2.29 7.41
C ASN A 93 1.60 1.59 6.11
N LEU A 94 2.12 2.06 4.97
CA LEU A 94 2.01 1.43 3.66
C LEU A 94 3.42 1.20 3.12
N GLU A 95 3.61 0.06 2.47
CA GLU A 95 4.80 -0.27 1.68
C GLU A 95 4.43 -1.14 0.48
N GLY A 96 5.36 -1.39 -0.42
CA GLY A 96 5.16 -2.34 -1.52
C GLY A 96 5.93 -1.94 -2.77
N ARG A 97 5.30 -2.14 -3.94
CA ARG A 97 5.93 -1.91 -5.25
C ARG A 97 4.99 -1.20 -6.21
N ALA A 98 5.55 -0.53 -7.19
CA ALA A 98 4.79 0.01 -8.31
C ALA A 98 5.50 -0.25 -9.63
N THR A 99 4.73 -0.35 -10.70
CA THR A 99 5.25 -0.35 -12.07
C THR A 99 4.47 0.65 -12.89
N LEU A 100 5.18 1.58 -13.54
CA LEU A 100 4.62 2.54 -14.48
C LEU A 100 5.00 2.15 -15.90
N CYS A 101 4.04 2.25 -16.82
CA CYS A 101 4.22 1.99 -18.24
C CYS A 101 3.99 3.26 -19.04
N THR A 102 4.92 3.62 -19.93
CA THR A 102 4.80 4.83 -20.77
C THR A 102 4.13 4.53 -22.12
N PRO A 103 3.67 5.58 -22.85
CA PRO A 103 3.27 5.47 -24.26
C PRO A 103 4.29 4.78 -25.16
N LEU A 104 5.58 4.86 -24.81
CA LEU A 104 6.67 4.27 -25.58
C LEU A 104 6.89 2.78 -25.27
N GLY A 105 6.10 2.21 -24.36
CA GLY A 105 6.23 0.82 -23.90
C GLY A 105 7.35 0.61 -22.88
N GLU A 106 7.96 1.69 -22.37
CA GLU A 106 8.97 1.62 -21.32
C GLU A 106 8.31 1.33 -19.97
N ARG A 107 9.03 0.60 -19.11
CA ARG A 107 8.58 0.25 -17.76
C ARG A 107 9.53 0.79 -16.70
N TYR A 108 8.96 1.38 -15.66
CA TYR A 108 9.69 1.88 -14.51
C TYR A 108 9.15 1.22 -13.25
N ASP A 109 10.02 0.49 -12.56
CA ASP A 109 9.70 -0.15 -11.29
C ASP A 109 10.13 0.72 -10.12
N TYR A 110 9.27 0.81 -9.10
CA TYR A 110 9.46 1.65 -7.93
C TYR A 110 9.29 0.85 -6.65
N GLU A 111 10.05 1.22 -5.63
CA GLU A 111 9.72 0.90 -4.24
C GLU A 111 8.63 1.87 -3.77
N VAL A 112 7.63 1.33 -3.07
CA VAL A 112 6.54 2.12 -2.52
C VAL A 112 6.68 2.22 -1.01
N SER A 113 6.57 3.43 -0.49
CA SER A 113 6.36 3.67 0.93
C SER A 113 5.31 4.74 1.13
N GLY A 114 4.59 4.74 2.25
CA GLY A 114 3.55 5.73 2.41
C GLY A 114 2.78 5.66 3.71
N ARG A 115 1.74 6.48 3.76
CA ARG A 115 0.86 6.61 4.91
C ARG A 115 -0.58 6.79 4.49
N ALA A 116 -1.45 5.97 5.07
CA ALA A 116 -2.88 6.17 5.07
C ALA A 116 -3.41 6.33 6.50
N ASN A 117 -4.40 7.20 6.68
CA ASN A 117 -5.05 7.34 7.97
C ASN A 117 -6.16 6.31 8.17
N ARG A 118 -6.80 6.31 9.34
CA ARG A 118 -7.84 5.34 9.70
C ARG A 118 -9.02 5.31 8.72
N SER A 119 -9.32 6.42 8.05
CA SER A 119 -10.45 6.54 7.11
C SER A 119 -10.16 6.00 5.70
N GLY A 120 -8.93 5.51 5.44
CA GLY A 120 -8.53 5.07 4.10
C GLY A 120 -8.05 6.21 3.20
N LYS A 121 -7.92 7.44 3.71
CA LYS A 121 -7.25 8.52 2.99
C LYS A 121 -5.74 8.24 2.94
N VAL A 122 -5.18 8.13 1.73
CA VAL A 122 -3.75 8.05 1.47
C VAL A 122 -3.19 9.47 1.56
N GLU A 123 -2.55 9.77 2.68
CA GLU A 123 -2.02 11.11 2.96
C GLU A 123 -0.78 11.40 2.12
N VAL A 124 0.01 10.37 1.84
CA VAL A 124 1.17 10.41 0.95
C VAL A 124 1.60 8.98 0.59
N LEU A 125 1.99 8.80 -0.66
CA LEU A 125 2.63 7.59 -1.18
C LEU A 125 3.85 8.04 -1.99
N TRP A 126 5.04 7.60 -1.61
CA TRP A 126 6.28 7.82 -2.34
C TRP A 126 6.56 6.60 -3.21
N LEU A 127 6.76 6.84 -4.49
CA LEU A 127 7.25 5.86 -5.46
C LEU A 127 8.71 6.25 -5.74
N GLU A 128 9.63 5.51 -5.13
CA GLU A 128 11.06 5.76 -5.21
C GLU A 128 11.66 4.86 -6.28
N TYR A 129 12.32 5.48 -7.26
CA TYR A 129 13.02 4.75 -8.31
C TYR A 129 14.37 4.25 -7.76
N GLY A 130 14.70 2.99 -8.07
CA GLY A 130 15.84 2.31 -7.45
C GLY A 130 17.22 2.89 -7.77
N ASP A 131 17.35 3.66 -8.86
CA ASP A 131 18.60 4.36 -9.21
C ASP A 131 18.60 5.79 -8.65
N PRO A 132 19.44 6.10 -7.64
CA PRO A 132 19.49 7.44 -7.04
C PRO A 132 19.90 8.54 -8.03
N SER A 133 20.64 8.19 -9.09
CA SER A 133 21.03 9.15 -10.12
C SER A 133 19.84 9.60 -10.97
N LEU A 134 18.75 8.82 -10.98
CA LEU A 134 17.51 9.09 -11.68
C LEU A 134 16.36 9.44 -10.72
N SER A 135 16.68 10.00 -9.55
CA SER A 135 15.70 10.41 -8.53
C SER A 135 14.64 11.42 -9.01
N ALA A 136 14.85 12.06 -10.16
CA ALA A 136 13.83 12.86 -10.82
C ALA A 136 12.61 12.03 -11.29
N LEU A 137 12.74 10.71 -11.43
CA LEU A 137 11.63 9.79 -11.71
C LEU A 137 10.73 9.54 -10.50
N ASN A 138 11.14 9.94 -9.29
CA ASN A 138 10.37 9.69 -8.08
C ASN A 138 9.02 10.40 -8.17
N LEU A 139 7.95 9.67 -7.83
CA LEU A 139 6.60 10.22 -7.81
C LEU A 139 6.10 10.32 -6.38
N ARG A 140 5.31 11.36 -6.12
CA ARG A 140 4.62 11.54 -4.85
C ARG A 140 3.13 11.65 -5.08
N LEU A 141 2.38 10.71 -4.52
CA LEU A 141 0.96 10.59 -4.72
C LEU A 141 0.18 10.85 -3.42
N THR A 142 -1.07 11.24 -3.56
CA THR A 142 -2.07 11.29 -2.49
C THR A 142 -3.38 10.72 -3.01
N GLY A 143 -4.29 10.35 -2.12
CA GLY A 143 -5.53 9.76 -2.58
C GLY A 143 -6.50 9.38 -1.48
N LYS A 144 -7.52 8.63 -1.86
CA LYS A 144 -8.51 8.06 -0.96
C LYS A 144 -8.98 6.73 -1.52
N TRP A 145 -8.97 5.73 -0.65
CA TRP A 145 -9.67 4.48 -0.89
C TRP A 145 -11.14 4.63 -0.51
N ASP A 146 -12.01 4.30 -1.45
CA ASP A 146 -13.47 4.28 -1.30
C ASP A 146 -13.97 3.06 -2.08
N ALA A 147 -13.94 1.90 -1.41
CA ALA A 147 -14.16 0.59 -2.03
C ALA A 147 -15.31 0.62 -3.06
N PRO A 148 -15.11 0.14 -4.29
CA PRO A 148 -13.99 -0.69 -4.73
C PRO A 148 -12.81 0.06 -5.39
N ASN A 149 -12.76 1.38 -5.23
CA ASN A 149 -11.84 2.22 -6.01
C ASN A 149 -10.77 2.86 -5.13
N LEU A 150 -9.58 3.01 -5.71
CA LEU A 150 -8.50 3.82 -5.17
C LEU A 150 -8.34 5.08 -6.02
N ALA A 151 -8.92 6.18 -5.55
CA ALA A 151 -8.79 7.48 -6.18
C ALA A 151 -7.44 8.11 -5.81
N MET A 152 -6.66 8.49 -6.81
CA MET A 152 -5.30 8.98 -6.66
C MET A 152 -5.09 10.27 -7.44
N GLN A 153 -4.11 11.05 -7.00
CA GLN A 153 -3.60 12.24 -7.66
C GLN A 153 -2.14 12.46 -7.25
N THR A 154 -1.40 13.25 -8.00
CA THR A 154 -0.08 13.68 -7.52
C THR A 154 -0.22 14.67 -6.36
N ALA A 155 0.75 14.64 -5.44
CA ALA A 155 0.84 15.56 -4.33
C ALA A 155 1.37 16.94 -4.77
N TRP A 156 2.16 16.94 -5.84
CA TRP A 156 2.80 18.09 -6.48
C TRP A 156 2.65 17.96 -8.00
N PRO A 157 2.72 19.04 -8.78
CA PRO A 157 2.57 18.99 -10.25
C PRO A 157 3.80 18.38 -10.95
N ASP A 158 4.38 17.33 -10.38
CA ASP A 158 5.58 16.69 -10.88
C ASP A 158 5.19 15.54 -11.81
N ASN A 159 5.28 15.79 -13.12
CA ASN A 159 5.36 14.74 -14.13
C ASN A 159 6.80 14.72 -14.67
N PRO A 160 7.58 13.66 -14.45
CA PRO A 160 8.96 13.62 -14.92
C PRO A 160 9.08 13.33 -16.43
N PHE A 161 7.99 12.96 -17.08
CA PHE A 161 7.95 12.60 -18.49
C PHE A 161 7.55 13.79 -19.37
N LEU A 162 8.06 13.78 -20.59
CA LEU A 162 7.63 14.68 -21.66
C LEU A 162 6.22 14.30 -22.17
N PRO A 163 5.59 15.17 -22.98
CA PRO A 163 4.27 14.89 -23.57
C PRO A 163 4.21 13.66 -24.47
N ASP A 164 5.35 13.15 -24.95
CA ASP A 164 5.45 11.91 -25.72
C ASP A 164 5.66 10.66 -24.83
N GLY A 165 5.76 10.84 -23.52
CA GLY A 165 6.03 9.76 -22.58
C GLY A 165 7.50 9.51 -22.27
N SER A 166 8.42 10.15 -22.98
CA SER A 166 9.86 9.96 -22.76
C SER A 166 10.35 10.65 -21.49
N PHE A 167 11.33 10.06 -20.82
CA PHE A 167 12.01 10.69 -19.70
C PHE A 167 13.32 11.34 -20.16
N ILE A 168 13.57 12.60 -19.77
CA ILE A 168 14.84 13.29 -20.04
C ILE A 168 15.51 13.66 -18.71
N PHE A 169 16.74 13.19 -18.53
CA PHE A 169 17.59 13.58 -17.42
C PHE A 169 18.60 14.67 -17.82
N PRO A 170 18.80 15.74 -17.03
CA PRO A 170 17.96 16.23 -15.93
C PRO A 170 16.89 17.19 -16.46
N ARG A 171 15.59 16.85 -16.33
CA ARG A 171 14.53 17.81 -16.57
C ARG A 171 14.43 18.77 -15.40
N THR A 172 14.84 20.02 -15.61
CA THR A 172 14.53 21.11 -14.68
C THR A 172 13.11 21.59 -14.96
N VAL A 173 12.17 21.34 -14.05
CA VAL A 173 10.82 21.94 -14.12
C VAL A 173 10.93 23.44 -13.84
N SER A 174 10.63 24.26 -14.85
CA SER A 174 10.54 25.71 -14.73
C SER A 174 9.08 26.10 -14.53
N SER A 175 8.82 27.19 -13.79
CA SER A 175 7.47 27.79 -13.70
C SER A 175 6.92 28.27 -15.05
N ALA A 176 7.77 28.38 -16.07
CA ALA A 176 7.38 28.74 -17.43
C ALA A 176 6.97 27.53 -18.28
N ASP A 177 7.23 26.30 -17.81
CA ASP A 177 6.82 25.09 -18.53
C ASP A 177 5.30 24.94 -18.47
N PRO A 178 4.67 24.42 -19.54
CA PRO A 178 3.25 24.11 -19.51
C PRO A 178 2.95 23.08 -18.42
N ASP A 179 1.82 23.26 -17.72
CA ASP A 179 1.35 22.30 -16.72
C ASP A 179 1.07 20.95 -17.38
N ASP A 180 1.96 20.00 -17.15
CA ASP A 180 1.95 18.65 -17.66
C ASP A 180 1.74 17.61 -16.56
N SER A 181 1.28 18.06 -15.40
CA SER A 181 0.95 17.20 -14.27
C SER A 181 -0.06 16.11 -14.63
N PHE A 182 -0.08 15.05 -13.84
CA PHE A 182 -1.10 14.03 -13.99
C PHE A 182 -2.46 14.50 -13.46
N LEU A 183 -3.50 14.27 -14.25
CA LEU A 183 -4.88 14.45 -13.81
C LEU A 183 -5.24 13.41 -12.74
N PRO A 184 -6.15 13.71 -11.79
CA PRO A 184 -6.66 12.71 -10.86
C PRO A 184 -7.22 11.48 -11.59
N TRP A 185 -6.98 10.30 -11.03
CA TRP A 185 -7.36 9.03 -11.63
C TRP A 185 -7.95 8.07 -10.60
N ASN A 186 -8.61 7.03 -11.09
CA ASN A 186 -9.11 5.94 -10.26
C ASN A 186 -8.44 4.65 -10.68
N MET A 187 -8.05 3.87 -9.70
CA MET A 187 -7.54 2.51 -9.88
C MET A 187 -8.56 1.52 -9.33
N THR A 188 -8.60 0.35 -9.94
CA THR A 188 -9.41 -0.80 -9.50
C THR A 188 -8.49 -1.94 -9.10
N ALA A 189 -9.01 -2.89 -8.32
CA ALA A 189 -8.28 -4.13 -8.06
C ALA A 189 -7.89 -4.79 -9.40
N GLY A 190 -6.63 -5.18 -9.54
CA GLY A 190 -6.12 -5.71 -10.80
C GLY A 190 -4.71 -6.25 -10.68
N SER A 191 -4.39 -7.21 -11.54
CA SER A 191 -3.14 -7.97 -11.54
C SER A 191 -2.10 -7.40 -12.49
N THR A 192 -0.90 -7.97 -12.47
CA THR A 192 0.15 -7.68 -13.46
C THR A 192 -0.27 -8.02 -14.89
N ALA A 193 -1.15 -9.01 -15.10
CA ALA A 193 -1.69 -9.30 -16.42
C ALA A 193 -2.62 -8.17 -16.94
N ASP A 194 -3.36 -7.52 -16.03
CA ASP A 194 -4.19 -6.36 -16.37
C ASP A 194 -3.31 -5.14 -16.71
N LEU A 195 -2.18 -4.97 -15.99
CA LEU A 195 -1.15 -4.00 -16.35
C LEU A 195 -0.58 -4.27 -17.75
N ASP A 196 -0.21 -5.52 -18.06
CA ASP A 196 0.34 -5.89 -19.37
C ASP A 196 -0.65 -5.58 -20.50
N ALA A 197 -1.93 -5.89 -20.31
CA ALA A 197 -2.99 -5.56 -21.26
C ALA A 197 -3.15 -4.04 -21.43
N LEU A 198 -3.10 -3.29 -20.33
CA LEU A 198 -3.21 -1.82 -20.35
C LEU A 198 -2.00 -1.17 -21.04
N CYS A 199 -0.78 -1.63 -20.75
CA CYS A 199 0.45 -1.24 -21.45
C CYS A 199 0.33 -1.45 -22.96
N ALA A 200 -0.10 -2.65 -23.38
CA ALA A 200 -0.20 -3.01 -24.79
C ALA A 200 -1.25 -2.17 -25.54
N ARG A 201 -2.28 -1.68 -24.84
CA ARG A 201 -3.28 -0.76 -25.39
C ARG A 201 -2.72 0.65 -25.57
N ILE A 202 -1.95 1.13 -24.60
CA ILE A 202 -1.41 2.50 -24.57
C ILE A 202 -0.27 2.70 -25.58
N ALA A 203 0.50 1.65 -25.87
CA ALA A 203 1.63 1.70 -26.80
C ALA A 203 1.25 1.62 -28.30
N GLN A 204 -0.05 1.66 -28.64
CA GLN A 204 -0.57 1.59 -30.02
C GLN A 204 -0.84 2.98 -30.59
#